data_AF-A0A2A2T480-F1
#
_entry.id   AF-A0A2A2T480-F1
#
_cell.length_a   1.000
_cell.length_b   1.000
_cell.length_c   1.000
_cell.angle_alpha   90.00
_cell.angle_beta   90.00
_cell.angle_gamma   90.00
#
_symmetry.space_group_name_H-M   'P 1'
#
loop_
_entity.id
_entity.type
_entity.pdbx_description
1 polymer ?
#
loop_
_entity_poly.entity_id
_entity_poly.type
_entity_poly.pdbx_seq_one_letter_code
_entity_poly.pdbx_strand_id
1 'polypeptide(L)' 'MKCAQYIFKLTSGQLGEDAPASERAQAALHRLVCRHCRDFARNDAALDDILGAYRQALQTPDLPDSPEPPGPAAQPPQK' A
#
# COMPACT_ATOMS: atom_id res chain seq x y z
N MET A 1 -17.52 -18.97 2.93
CA MET A 1 -16.83 -19.03 1.62
C MET A 1 -15.54 -19.83 1.73
N LYS A 2 -14.96 -20.26 0.59
CA LYS A 2 -13.63 -20.87 0.54
C LYS A 2 -12.53 -19.79 0.47
N CYS A 3 -11.33 -20.06 0.97
CA CYS A 3 -10.22 -19.09 0.96
C CYS A 3 -9.92 -18.52 -0.43
N ALA A 4 -9.89 -19.37 -1.47
CA ALA A 4 -9.65 -18.92 -2.85
C ALA A 4 -10.71 -17.92 -3.34
N GLN A 5 -11.99 -18.14 -3.00
CA GLN A 5 -13.08 -17.22 -3.34
C GLN A 5 -12.95 -15.91 -2.58
N TYR A 6 -12.55 -15.96 -1.30
CA TYR A 6 -12.32 -14.77 -0.50
C TYR A 6 -11.22 -13.90 -1.11
N ILE A 7 -10.05 -14.49 -1.36
CA ILE A 7 -8.88 -13.78 -1.88
C ILE A 7 -9.22 -13.16 -3.23
N PHE A 8 -9.80 -13.92 -4.14
CA PHE A 8 -10.19 -13.40 -5.46
C PHE A 8 -11.14 -12.21 -5.34
N LYS A 9 -12.20 -12.33 -4.54
CA LYS A 9 -13.20 -11.26 -4.39
C LYS A 9 -12.64 -10.01 -3.71
N LEU A 10 -11.73 -10.21 -2.75
CA LEU A 10 -11.02 -9.13 -2.07
C LEU A 10 -10.13 -8.37 -3.06
N THR A 11 -9.21 -9.05 -3.73
CA THR A 11 -8.20 -8.42 -4.59
C THR A 11 -8.75 -7.87 -5.90
N SER A 12 -9.91 -8.36 -6.36
CA SER A 12 -10.62 -7.82 -7.52
C SER A 12 -11.56 -6.66 -7.20
N GLY A 13 -11.67 -6.26 -5.92
CA GLY A 13 -12.59 -5.19 -5.49
C GLY A 13 -14.08 -5.60 -5.49
N GLN A 14 -14.40 -6.87 -5.69
CA GLN A 14 -15.78 -7.39 -5.70
C GLN A 14 -16.45 -7.41 -4.32
N LEU A 15 -15.73 -7.05 -3.25
CA LEU A 15 -16.27 -6.89 -1.89
C LEU A 15 -16.57 -5.42 -1.52
N GLY A 16 -16.56 -4.51 -2.49
CA GLY A 16 -16.84 -3.08 -2.30
C GLY A 16 -18.31 -2.75 -2.00
N GLU A 17 -18.66 -1.47 -2.04
CA GLU A 17 -20.00 -0.94 -1.69
C GLU A 17 -21.14 -1.59 -2.50
N ASP A 18 -20.89 -1.91 -3.78
CA ASP A 18 -21.86 -2.50 -4.69
C ASP A 18 -22.09 -4.01 -4.46
N ALA A 19 -21.30 -4.64 -3.58
CA ALA A 19 -21.41 -6.06 -3.30
C ALA A 19 -22.65 -6.36 -2.43
N PRO A 20 -23.38 -7.46 -2.71
CA PRO A 20 -24.52 -7.86 -1.90
C PRO A 20 -24.16 -7.95 -0.41
N ALA A 21 -25.03 -7.42 0.47
CA ALA A 21 -24.75 -7.38 1.91
C ALA A 21 -24.47 -8.77 2.51
N SER A 22 -25.16 -9.81 2.02
CA SER A 22 -24.92 -11.20 2.41
C SER A 22 -23.53 -11.68 2.07
N GLU A 23 -22.98 -11.24 0.94
CA GLU A 23 -21.65 -11.59 0.47
C GLU A 23 -20.56 -10.90 1.28
N ARG A 24 -20.75 -9.60 1.56
CA ARG A 24 -19.86 -8.84 2.46
C ARG A 24 -19.85 -9.45 3.86
N ALA A 25 -21.02 -9.82 4.39
CA ALA A 25 -21.13 -10.50 5.68
C ALA A 25 -20.43 -11.87 5.68
N GLN A 26 -20.56 -12.65 4.60
CA GLN A 26 -19.86 -13.93 4.48
C GLN A 26 -18.33 -13.76 4.45
N ALA A 27 -17.83 -12.74 3.75
CA ALA A 27 -16.41 -12.41 3.71
C ALA A 27 -15.89 -11.95 5.09
N ALA A 28 -16.65 -11.10 5.78
CA ALA A 28 -16.32 -10.67 7.15
C ALA A 28 -16.25 -11.87 8.11
N LEU A 29 -17.26 -12.76 8.08
CA LEU A 29 -17.27 -13.98 8.89
C LEU A 29 -16.06 -14.87 8.56
N HIS A 30 -15.73 -15.04 7.28
CA HIS A 30 -14.58 -15.84 6.87
C HIS A 30 -13.26 -15.30 7.41
N ARG A 31 -13.05 -13.98 7.35
CA ARG A 31 -11.88 -13.30 7.92
C ARG A 31 -11.79 -13.47 9.44
N LEU A 32 -12.92 -13.50 10.15
CA LEU A 32 -12.92 -13.73 11.60
C LEU A 32 -12.44 -15.14 11.97
N VAL A 33 -12.90 -16.16 11.24
CA VAL A 33 -12.60 -17.57 11.58
C VAL A 33 -11.31 -18.10 10.95
N CYS A 34 -10.86 -17.55 9.83
CA CYS A 34 -9.67 -18.03 9.12
C CYS A 34 -8.46 -17.13 9.38
N ARG A 35 -7.48 -17.64 10.14
CA ARG A 35 -6.24 -16.92 10.42
C ARG A 35 -5.49 -16.50 9.16
N HIS A 36 -5.34 -17.40 8.19
CA HIS A 36 -4.60 -17.10 6.96
C HIS A 36 -5.22 -15.93 6.17
N CYS A 37 -6.54 -15.91 6.05
CA CYS A 37 -7.24 -14.83 5.35
C CYS A 37 -7.23 -13.51 6.14
N ARG A 38 -7.19 -13.59 7.47
CA ARG A 38 -6.99 -12.39 8.32
C ARG A 38 -5.61 -11.79 8.15
N ASP A 39 -4.58 -12.63 8.16
CA ASP A 39 -3.20 -12.20 7.98
C ASP A 39 -3.01 -11.65 6.55
N PHE A 40 -3.60 -12.30 5.54
CA PHE A 40 -3.64 -11.80 4.17
C PHE A 40 -4.27 -10.41 4.08
N ALA A 41 -5.48 -10.21 4.60
CA ALA A 41 -6.18 -8.93 4.54
C ALA A 41 -5.45 -7.80 5.27
N ARG A 42 -4.71 -8.13 6.35
CA ARG A 42 -3.86 -7.15 7.04
C ARG A 42 -2.67 -6.75 6.17
N ASN A 43 -2.03 -7.70 5.50
CA ASN A 43 -0.89 -7.43 4.64
C ASN A 43 -1.30 -6.66 3.39
N ASP A 44 -2.43 -7.02 2.79
CA ASP A 44 -3.00 -6.36 1.62
C ASP A 44 -3.26 -4.87 1.90
N ALA A 45 -3.92 -4.55 3.03
CA ALA A 45 -4.12 -3.17 3.46
C ALA A 45 -2.80 -2.41 3.70
N ALA A 46 -1.79 -3.06 4.27
CA ALA A 46 -0.48 -2.42 4.47
C ALA A 46 0.23 -2.12 3.14
N LEU A 47 0.06 -2.98 2.12
CA LEU A 47 0.60 -2.73 0.78
C LEU A 47 -0.12 -1.57 0.10
N ASP A 48 -1.45 -1.49 0.23
CA ASP A 48 -2.23 -0.37 -0.29
C ASP A 48 -1.78 0.97 0.32
N ASP A 49 -1.53 1.02 1.62
CA ASP A 49 -1.02 2.21 2.30
C ASP A 49 0.36 2.63 1.76
N ILE A 50 1.28 1.67 1.60
CA ILE A 50 2.63 1.93 1.06
C ILE A 50 2.55 2.46 -0.37
N LEU A 51 1.74 1.83 -1.22
CA LEU A 51 1.55 2.25 -2.61
C LEU A 51 0.82 3.60 -2.70
N GLY A 52 -0.10 3.86 -1.78
CA GLY A 52 -0.78 5.15 -1.63
C GLY A 52 0.19 6.27 -1.30
N ALA A 53 1.05 6.07 -0.30
CA ALA A 53 2.09 7.03 0.08
C ALA A 53 3.09 7.28 -1.06
N TYR A 54 3.50 6.22 -1.77
CA TYR A 54 4.38 6.35 -2.93
C TYR A 54 3.72 7.15 -4.07
N ARG A 55 2.45 6.87 -4.38
CA ARG A 55 1.70 7.63 -5.39
C ARG A 55 1.58 9.11 -4.99
N GLN A 56 1.35 9.39 -3.72
CA GLN A 56 1.28 10.76 -3.21
C GLN A 56 2.61 11.50 -3.34
N ALA A 57 3.73 10.82 -3.07
CA ALA A 57 5.07 11.37 -3.27
C ALA A 57 5.32 11.75 -4.73
N LEU A 58 4.90 10.92 -5.70
CA LEU A 58 5.01 11.22 -7.13
C LEU A 58 4.12 12.38 -7.60
N GLN A 59 3.01 12.63 -6.91
CA GLN A 59 2.07 13.71 -7.24
C GLN A 59 2.42 15.02 -6.56
N THR A 60 3.38 15.01 -5.63
CA THR A 60 3.87 16.22 -5.00
C THR A 60 4.78 16.91 -6.00
N PRO A 61 4.43 18.11 -6.52
CA PRO A 61 5.32 18.85 -7.40
C PRO A 61 6.63 19.07 -6.65
N ASP A 62 7.77 18.79 -7.28
CA ASP A 62 9.09 19.21 -6.80
C ASP A 62 9.00 20.70 -6.47
N LEU A 63 8.94 21.07 -5.18
CA LEU A 63 9.31 22.41 -4.78
C LEU A 63 10.82 22.49 -4.98
N PRO A 64 11.32 23.44 -5.79
CA PRO A 64 12.74 23.61 -5.94
C PRO A 64 13.28 24.18 -4.63
N ASP A 65 13.90 23.33 -3.84
CA ASP A 65 15.04 23.76 -3.04
C ASP A 65 16.17 22.78 -3.36
N SER A 66 16.92 23.14 -4.38
CA SER A 66 18.26 22.63 -4.57
C SER A 66 19.14 23.41 -3.59
N PRO A 67 19.60 22.82 -2.46
CA PRO A 67 20.87 23.24 -1.94
C PRO A 67 21.89 22.71 -2.94
N GLU A 68 22.41 23.61 -3.76
CA GLU A 68 23.63 23.39 -4.52
C GLU A 68 24.65 22.72 -3.58
N PRO A 69 25.19 21.53 -3.89
CA PRO A 69 26.21 20.93 -3.05
C PRO A 69 27.37 21.93 -2.95
N PRO A 70 27.89 22.22 -1.74
CA PRO A 70 28.97 23.18 -1.60
C PRO A 70 30.10 22.72 -2.52
N GLY A 71 30.46 23.58 -3.47
CA GLY A 71 31.54 23.33 -4.43
C GLY A 71 32.81 22.85 -3.72
N PRO A 72 33.64 22.03 -4.37
CA PRO A 72 34.75 21.37 -3.71
C PRO A 72 35.65 22.40 -3.04
N ALA A 73 35.79 22.27 -1.71
CA ALA A 73 36.72 23.06 -0.93
C ALA A 73 38.11 22.96 -1.60
N ALA A 74 38.71 24.11 -1.88
CA ALA A 74 40.04 24.22 -2.45
C ALA A 74 41.01 23.34 -1.65
N GLN A 75 41.58 22.35 -2.32
CA GLN A 75 42.63 21.51 -1.74
C GLN A 75 43.86 22.38 -1.46
N PRO A 76 44.51 22.27 -0.29
CA PRO A 76 45.74 23.00 -0.03
C PRO A 76 46.87 22.51 -0.94
N PRO A 77 47.86 23.37 -1.27
CA PRO A 77 48.95 23.01 -2.15
C PRO A 77 49.77 21.86 -1.54
N GLN A 78 49.89 20.76 -2.28
CA GLN A 78 50.81 19.67 -1.98
C GLN A 78 52.24 20.18 -2.17
N LYS A 79 53.10 19.94 -1.17
CA LYS A 79 54.55 20.20 -1.21
C LYS A 79 55.30 19.08 -1.90
#